data_AF-A0A354V578-F1
#
_entry.id   AF-A0A354V578-F1
#
_cell.length_a   1.000
_cell.length_b   1.000
_cell.length_c   1.000
_cell.angle_alpha   90.00
_cell.angle_beta   90.00
_cell.angle_gamma   90.00
#
_symmetry.space_group_name_H-M   'P 1'
#
loop_
_entity.id
_entity.type
_entity.pdbx_description
1 polymer ?
#
loop_
_entity_poly.entity_id
_entity_poly.type
_entity_poly.pdbx_seq_one_letter_code
_entity_poly.pdbx_strand_id
1 'polypeptide(L)'
;MTALPTITALMRGLHLAAALSLLGGAGFSAWILPAARIVPDRLRLVLSRLRWISGLLALLAGAAWFTLQAATIAGADTLPDAWDALPAVAEHTRYGNMLMLRLGLLLVATLLELLTRRGLYPAIALTAMALATQGLIGHAGAAPGMTGNELLLSEALHLIAAGIWFGALLPLWLSLRALSTADAAAVCLRFSPLGLACVLILAGTGFAQGLALIGSIPALFGTTYGHISLLKIALFLLALALAAINRLWLTDRLAAAATDARRHLMASALAEALIGLAIVTAAAFLASTVPGVHQQPVWPFPWQFTLVTVREDADFRQEVFASLVLVGVAVLMMAAALLWRRLRIPALVVLLAAVAWRGPSFTLLTAEAYPTSFQTSPTGFSAESIARGQALFAQRCIACHGPDGEGNGPAAAALRIKPADLTQPHVWGHSDGEMFWWLTHGIDDPEGGLAMPGFRDLVPPEGRWALIDYVRAHSAAVAFQQNGTFDTPVPAPAGPIACNGLPASALADLHGRAVLVVLGASEPDQDTVPPAEAVTLTVPADDSAAFNPTPGSCVAASPAAWNAYAILADLPLDEAAGTAFLIDPNGWLRAVRRPGATGAWRSPDDLLAAIRGIRTHPIEQRSGASHEHHH
;
A
#
# COMPACT_ATOMS: atom_id res chain seq x y z
N MET A 1 25.79 9.23 12.19
CA MET A 1 24.74 8.18 12.13
C MET A 1 23.68 8.44 11.05
N THR A 2 23.43 9.70 10.62
CA THR A 2 22.40 10.03 9.60
C THR A 2 22.66 9.48 8.18
N ALA A 3 23.89 9.10 7.85
CA ALA A 3 24.23 8.54 6.53
C ALA A 3 24.05 7.01 6.43
N LEU A 4 23.91 6.29 7.55
CA LEU A 4 23.94 4.83 7.58
C LEU A 4 22.85 4.18 6.69
N PRO A 5 21.57 4.59 6.75
CA PRO A 5 20.53 4.00 5.89
C PRO A 5 20.80 4.21 4.40
N THR A 6 21.36 5.37 4.05
CA THR A 6 21.72 5.71 2.66
C THR A 6 22.87 4.82 2.16
N ILE A 7 23.92 4.65 2.97
CA ILE A 7 25.06 3.80 2.61
C ILE A 7 24.61 2.34 2.49
N THR A 8 23.76 1.85 3.41
CA THR A 8 23.18 0.50 3.34
C THR A 8 22.40 0.29 2.04
N ALA A 9 21.53 1.24 1.67
CA ALA A 9 20.77 1.19 0.41
C ALA A 9 21.70 1.20 -0.82
N LEU A 10 22.76 2.01 -0.81
CA LEU A 10 23.74 2.06 -1.89
C LEU A 10 24.54 0.75 -2.04
N MET A 11 25.00 0.15 -0.94
CA MET A 11 25.72 -1.14 -0.96
C MET A 11 24.81 -2.26 -1.45
N ARG A 12 23.55 -2.29 -1.00
CA ARG A 12 22.52 -3.20 -1.51
C ARG A 12 22.30 -3.02 -3.01
N GLY A 13 22.19 -1.77 -3.48
CA GLY A 13 22.01 -1.45 -4.89
C GLY A 13 23.21 -1.87 -5.75
N LEU A 14 24.43 -1.66 -5.24
CA LEU A 14 25.66 -2.10 -5.89
C LEU A 14 25.75 -3.62 -5.98
N HIS A 15 25.43 -4.33 -4.89
CA HIS A 15 25.35 -5.79 -4.86
C HIS A 15 24.34 -6.31 -5.90
N LEU A 16 23.15 -5.73 -5.95
CA LEU A 16 22.12 -6.11 -6.91
C LEU A 16 22.54 -5.82 -8.35
N ALA A 17 23.05 -4.62 -8.64
CA ALA A 17 23.53 -4.25 -9.98
C ALA A 17 24.64 -5.18 -10.47
N ALA A 18 25.57 -5.55 -9.60
CA ALA A 18 26.65 -6.47 -9.91
C ALA A 18 26.15 -7.90 -10.17
N ALA A 19 25.19 -8.40 -9.39
CA ALA A 19 24.56 -9.70 -9.63
C ALA A 19 23.75 -9.74 -10.94
N LEU A 20 23.02 -8.67 -11.26
CA LEU A 20 22.32 -8.51 -12.53
C LEU A 20 23.31 -8.49 -13.71
N SER A 21 24.42 -7.75 -13.58
CA SER A 21 25.51 -7.71 -14.57
C SER A 21 26.16 -9.08 -14.78
N LEU A 22 26.35 -9.86 -13.70
CA LEU A 22 26.85 -11.23 -13.79
C LEU A 22 25.89 -12.12 -14.60
N LEU A 23 24.59 -12.13 -14.25
CA LEU A 23 23.58 -12.93 -14.95
C LEU A 23 23.48 -12.53 -16.44
N GLY A 24 23.33 -11.23 -16.71
CA GLY A 24 23.16 -10.73 -18.06
C GLY A 24 24.43 -10.88 -18.90
N GLY A 25 25.62 -10.69 -18.33
CA GLY A 25 26.89 -10.95 -18.99
C GLY A 25 27.09 -12.40 -19.37
N ALA A 26 26.70 -13.33 -18.48
CA ALA A 26 26.75 -14.76 -18.72
C ALA A 26 25.74 -15.18 -19.79
N GLY A 27 24.48 -14.77 -19.65
CA GLY A 27 23.40 -15.00 -20.61
C GLY A 27 23.70 -14.41 -21.99
N PHE A 28 24.27 -13.21 -22.05
CA PHE A 28 24.70 -12.59 -23.31
C PHE A 28 25.75 -13.42 -24.02
N SER A 29 26.76 -13.90 -23.28
CA SER A 29 27.82 -14.74 -23.83
C SER A 29 27.30 -16.11 -24.30
N ALA A 30 26.27 -16.65 -23.64
CA ALA A 30 25.69 -17.95 -23.95
C ALA A 30 24.68 -17.91 -25.11
N TRP A 31 23.80 -16.91 -25.16
CA TRP A 31 22.60 -16.92 -26.00
C TRP A 31 22.62 -15.90 -27.14
N ILE A 32 23.38 -14.81 -26.98
CA ILE A 32 23.35 -13.64 -27.89
C ILE A 32 24.63 -13.57 -28.72
N LEU A 33 25.80 -13.57 -28.08
CA LEU A 33 27.11 -13.47 -28.74
C LEU A 33 27.34 -14.52 -29.84
N PRO A 34 26.84 -15.78 -29.73
CA PRO A 34 26.97 -16.76 -30.81
C PRO A 34 26.29 -16.39 -32.14
N ALA A 35 25.47 -15.33 -32.17
CA ALA A 35 24.93 -14.80 -33.43
C ALA A 35 25.99 -14.14 -34.32
N ALA A 36 27.13 -13.71 -33.74
CA ALA A 36 28.26 -13.19 -34.49
C ALA A 36 29.08 -14.33 -35.09
N ARG A 37 29.43 -14.22 -36.39
CA ARG A 37 30.22 -15.24 -37.09
C ARG A 37 31.67 -15.24 -36.63
N ILE A 38 32.25 -14.06 -36.49
CA ILE A 38 33.64 -13.87 -36.05
C ILE A 38 33.65 -12.98 -34.81
N VAL A 39 34.14 -13.54 -33.70
CA VAL A 39 34.25 -12.82 -32.42
C VAL A 39 35.73 -12.67 -32.07
N PRO A 40 36.27 -11.43 -32.02
CA PRO A 40 37.66 -11.20 -31.65
C PRO A 40 38.00 -11.75 -30.26
N ASP A 41 39.18 -12.35 -30.09
CA ASP A 41 39.62 -12.90 -28.79
C ASP A 41 39.68 -11.82 -27.70
N ARG A 42 40.06 -10.59 -28.08
CA ARG A 42 40.04 -9.43 -27.17
C ARG A 42 38.64 -9.17 -26.61
N LEU A 43 37.58 -9.30 -27.42
CA LEU A 43 36.20 -9.12 -26.96
C LEU A 43 35.80 -10.24 -25.98
N ARG A 44 36.13 -11.51 -26.30
CA ARG A 44 35.87 -12.64 -25.40
C ARG A 44 36.55 -12.47 -24.04
N LEU A 45 37.80 -12.00 -24.04
CA LEU A 45 38.56 -11.72 -22.83
C LEU A 45 37.94 -10.59 -22.01
N VAL A 46 37.55 -9.48 -22.65
CA VAL A 46 36.91 -8.34 -21.96
C VAL A 46 35.57 -8.75 -21.35
N LEU A 47 34.74 -9.51 -22.09
CA LEU A 47 33.47 -10.02 -21.57
C LEU A 47 33.67 -10.99 -20.40
N SER A 48 34.69 -11.85 -20.46
CA SER A 48 35.06 -12.73 -19.34
C SER A 48 35.51 -11.96 -18.11
N ARG A 49 36.36 -10.94 -18.29
CA ARG A 49 36.79 -10.06 -17.18
C ARG A 49 35.62 -9.31 -16.57
N LEU A 50 34.71 -8.80 -17.40
CA LEU A 50 33.52 -8.09 -16.92
C LEU A 50 32.67 -8.98 -16.01
N ARG A 51 32.42 -10.24 -16.38
CA ARG A 51 31.65 -11.17 -15.56
C ARG A 51 32.37 -11.47 -14.24
N TRP A 52 33.67 -11.77 -14.29
CA TRP A 52 34.45 -12.01 -13.08
C TRP A 52 34.47 -10.80 -12.12
N ILE A 53 34.66 -9.59 -12.66
CA ILE A 53 34.58 -8.34 -11.89
C ILE A 53 33.18 -8.15 -11.30
N SER A 54 32.13 -8.45 -12.06
CA SER A 54 30.75 -8.36 -11.58
C SER A 54 30.49 -9.34 -10.42
N GLY A 55 30.98 -10.58 -10.52
CA GLY A 55 30.89 -11.56 -9.44
C GLY A 55 31.65 -11.14 -8.18
N LEU A 56 32.89 -10.68 -8.32
CA LEU A 56 33.68 -10.17 -7.20
C LEU A 56 33.02 -8.95 -6.54
N LEU A 57 32.55 -8.01 -7.34
CA LEU A 57 31.86 -6.80 -6.84
C LEU A 57 30.56 -7.16 -6.12
N ALA A 58 29.80 -8.13 -6.63
CA ALA A 58 28.60 -8.62 -5.96
C ALA A 58 28.95 -9.21 -4.59
N LEU A 59 30.01 -10.01 -4.47
CA LEU A 59 30.44 -10.59 -3.20
C LEU A 59 30.90 -9.51 -2.20
N LEU A 60 31.75 -8.58 -2.62
CA LEU A 60 32.28 -7.53 -1.76
C LEU A 60 31.18 -6.56 -1.30
N ALA A 61 30.33 -6.10 -2.22
CA ALA A 61 29.21 -5.23 -1.89
C ALA A 61 28.17 -5.95 -1.02
N GLY A 62 27.98 -7.26 -1.22
CA GLY A 62 27.09 -8.08 -0.41
C GLY A 62 27.61 -8.27 1.03
N ALA A 63 28.91 -8.47 1.21
CA ALA A 63 29.54 -8.52 2.53
C ALA A 63 29.49 -7.16 3.25
N ALA A 64 29.72 -6.06 2.52
CA ALA A 64 29.55 -4.70 3.04
C ALA A 64 28.09 -4.40 3.43
N TRP A 65 27.13 -4.82 2.61
CA TRP A 65 25.71 -4.69 2.94
C TRP A 65 25.34 -5.51 4.18
N PHE A 66 25.80 -6.76 4.28
CA PHE A 66 25.57 -7.62 5.45
C PHE A 66 26.08 -6.97 6.74
N THR A 67 27.31 -6.47 6.73
CA THR A 67 27.92 -5.81 7.89
C THR A 67 27.13 -4.58 8.35
N LEU A 68 26.72 -3.73 7.41
CA LEU A 68 25.91 -2.54 7.73
C LEU A 68 24.52 -2.91 8.27
N GLN A 69 23.88 -3.94 7.71
CA GLN A 69 22.58 -4.39 8.16
C GLN A 69 22.66 -5.09 9.53
N ALA A 70 23.69 -5.91 9.75
CA ALA A 70 23.95 -6.57 11.03
C ALA A 70 24.17 -5.56 12.15
N ALA A 71 24.94 -4.49 11.89
CA ALA A 71 25.10 -3.39 12.83
C ALA A 71 23.75 -2.75 13.20
N THR A 72 22.87 -2.56 12.21
CA THR A 72 21.53 -2.00 12.42
C THR A 72 20.64 -2.93 13.25
N ILE A 73 20.68 -4.24 13.00
CA ILE A 73 19.90 -5.25 13.73
C ILE A 73 20.38 -5.37 15.18
N ALA A 74 21.70 -5.31 15.41
CA ALA A 74 22.31 -5.43 16.73
C ALA A 74 22.25 -4.13 17.55
N GLY A 75 21.82 -3.01 16.97
CA GLY A 75 21.90 -1.70 17.63
C GLY A 75 23.34 -1.28 17.92
N ALA A 76 24.29 -1.68 17.08
CA ALA A 76 25.70 -1.44 17.29
C ALA A 76 26.08 0.02 16.96
N ASP A 77 26.65 0.72 17.93
CA ASP A 77 27.13 2.11 17.76
C ASP A 77 28.59 2.18 17.30
N THR A 78 29.35 1.08 17.43
CA THR A 78 30.77 1.01 17.04
C THR A 78 31.06 -0.13 16.06
N LEU A 79 32.17 -0.02 15.32
CA LEU A 79 32.62 -1.05 14.39
C LEU A 79 32.97 -2.40 15.07
N PRO A 80 33.64 -2.43 16.24
CA PRO A 80 33.83 -3.67 16.99
C PRO A 80 32.52 -4.37 17.35
N ASP A 81 31.54 -3.64 17.88
CA ASP A 81 30.24 -4.22 18.26
C ASP A 81 29.52 -4.79 17.03
N ALA A 82 29.59 -4.08 15.89
CA ALA A 82 29.04 -4.56 14.63
C ALA A 82 29.73 -5.84 14.13
N TRP A 83 31.05 -5.97 14.35
CA TRP A 83 31.82 -7.15 13.97
C TRP A 83 31.47 -8.36 14.84
N ASP A 84 31.36 -8.16 16.16
CA ASP A 84 31.01 -9.20 17.12
C ASP A 84 29.58 -9.72 16.92
N ALA A 85 28.68 -8.87 16.40
CA ALA A 85 27.32 -9.26 16.05
C ALA A 85 27.20 -10.13 14.78
N LEU A 86 28.20 -10.16 13.90
CA LEU A 86 28.09 -10.84 12.59
C LEU A 86 27.74 -12.33 12.70
N PRO A 87 28.39 -13.15 13.55
CA PRO A 87 28.07 -14.57 13.64
C PRO A 87 26.64 -14.80 14.13
N ALA A 88 26.22 -14.06 15.16
CA ALA A 88 24.87 -14.15 15.71
C ALA A 88 23.81 -13.81 14.66
N VAL A 89 23.99 -12.70 13.93
CA VAL A 89 23.08 -12.30 12.85
C VAL A 89 23.09 -13.31 11.71
N ALA A 90 24.26 -13.84 11.32
CA ALA A 90 24.38 -14.81 10.23
C ALA A 90 23.60 -16.10 10.52
N GLU A 91 23.76 -16.66 11.73
CA GLU A 91 23.24 -17.99 12.07
C GLU A 91 21.82 -17.96 12.63
N HIS A 92 21.49 -16.97 13.46
CA HIS A 92 20.26 -16.95 14.24
C HIS A 92 19.16 -16.08 13.62
N THR A 93 19.41 -15.44 12.49
CA THR A 93 18.39 -14.67 11.78
C THR A 93 18.07 -15.28 10.41
N ARG A 94 16.80 -15.23 10.02
CA ARG A 94 16.40 -15.61 8.65
C ARG A 94 17.10 -14.74 7.60
N TYR A 95 17.27 -13.45 7.90
CA TYR A 95 17.98 -12.50 7.04
C TYR A 95 19.41 -12.96 6.76
N GLY A 96 20.19 -13.26 7.81
CA GLY A 96 21.57 -13.72 7.70
C GLY A 96 21.70 -15.03 6.93
N ASN A 97 20.91 -16.04 7.29
CA ASN A 97 20.92 -17.35 6.63
C ASN A 97 20.66 -17.25 5.11
N MET A 98 19.65 -16.48 4.71
CA MET A 98 19.30 -16.31 3.30
C MET A 98 20.35 -15.50 2.52
N LEU A 99 20.95 -14.48 3.16
CA LEU A 99 22.02 -13.71 2.52
C LEU A 99 23.30 -14.55 2.37
N MET A 100 23.67 -15.37 3.36
CA MET A 100 24.82 -16.27 3.26
C MET A 100 24.64 -17.30 2.16
N LEU A 101 23.46 -17.92 2.06
CA LEU A 101 23.12 -18.82 0.94
C LEU A 101 23.32 -18.11 -0.40
N ARG A 102 22.83 -16.87 -0.53
CA ARG A 102 22.97 -16.07 -1.74
C ARG A 102 24.42 -15.77 -2.10
N LEU A 103 25.23 -15.35 -1.12
CA LEU A 103 26.66 -15.10 -1.34
C LEU A 103 27.39 -16.38 -1.74
N GLY A 104 27.04 -17.52 -1.13
CA GLY A 104 27.54 -18.84 -1.52
C GLY A 104 27.22 -19.19 -2.97
N LEU A 105 25.97 -19.00 -3.40
CA LEU A 105 25.54 -19.24 -4.79
C LEU A 105 26.33 -18.34 -5.78
N LEU A 106 26.50 -17.06 -5.47
CA LEU A 106 27.27 -16.12 -6.30
C LEU A 106 28.76 -16.46 -6.34
N LEU A 107 29.33 -16.92 -5.23
CA LEU A 107 30.71 -17.37 -5.16
C LEU A 107 30.93 -18.58 -6.07
N VAL A 108 30.09 -19.61 -5.96
CA VAL A 108 30.17 -20.80 -6.82
C VAL A 108 29.98 -20.45 -8.28
N ALA A 109 29.00 -19.59 -8.61
CA ALA A 109 28.80 -19.11 -9.98
C ALA A 109 30.06 -18.42 -10.53
N THR A 110 30.65 -17.51 -9.75
CA THR A 110 31.86 -16.76 -10.14
C THR A 110 33.07 -17.68 -10.33
N LEU A 111 33.25 -18.67 -9.45
CA LEU A 111 34.34 -19.64 -9.55
C LEU A 111 34.17 -20.57 -10.76
N LEU A 112 32.95 -21.05 -11.05
CA LEU A 112 32.70 -21.91 -12.21
C LEU A 112 33.06 -21.21 -13.53
N GLU A 113 32.77 -19.91 -13.65
CA GLU A 113 33.14 -19.12 -14.82
C GLU A 113 34.64 -18.87 -14.95
N LEU A 114 35.35 -18.74 -13.82
CA LEU A 114 36.79 -18.53 -13.79
C LEU A 114 37.56 -19.82 -14.11
N LEU A 115 37.09 -20.94 -13.57
CA LEU A 115 37.82 -22.21 -13.57
C LEU A 115 37.47 -23.12 -14.74
N THR A 116 36.29 -22.97 -15.35
CA THR A 116 35.81 -23.94 -16.36
C THR A 116 35.26 -23.26 -17.62
N ARG A 117 35.67 -23.76 -18.79
CA ARG A 117 35.12 -23.30 -20.09
C ARG A 117 33.66 -23.72 -20.31
N ARG A 118 33.16 -24.70 -19.56
CA ARG A 118 31.77 -25.20 -19.60
C ARG A 118 30.88 -24.66 -18.47
N GLY A 119 31.42 -23.79 -17.61
CA GLY A 119 30.74 -23.30 -16.41
C GLY A 119 29.66 -22.25 -16.64
N LEU A 120 29.43 -21.81 -17.88
CA LEU A 120 28.55 -20.68 -18.19
C LEU A 120 27.07 -20.94 -17.86
N TYR A 121 26.52 -22.08 -18.28
CA TYR A 121 25.13 -22.44 -17.98
C TYR A 121 24.86 -22.69 -16.48
N PRO A 122 25.69 -23.45 -15.74
CA PRO A 122 25.48 -23.58 -14.30
C PRO A 122 25.67 -22.25 -13.57
N ALA A 123 26.58 -21.36 -14.01
CA ALA A 123 26.71 -20.02 -13.43
C ALA A 123 25.46 -19.16 -13.66
N ILE A 124 24.82 -19.23 -14.84
CA ILE A 124 23.53 -18.58 -15.11
C ILE A 124 22.46 -19.09 -14.14
N ALA A 125 22.33 -20.41 -13.98
CA ALA A 125 21.34 -21.01 -13.09
C ALA A 125 21.55 -20.60 -11.62
N LEU A 126 22.79 -20.65 -11.14
CA LEU A 126 23.14 -20.26 -9.77
C LEU A 126 22.93 -18.77 -9.51
N THR A 127 23.27 -17.91 -10.48
CA THR A 127 23.05 -16.45 -10.36
C THR A 127 21.56 -16.12 -10.39
N ALA A 128 20.76 -16.78 -11.23
CA ALA A 128 19.31 -16.63 -11.24
C ALA A 128 18.68 -17.10 -9.92
N MET A 129 19.14 -18.23 -9.38
CA MET A 129 18.72 -18.71 -8.05
C MET A 129 19.06 -17.71 -6.95
N ALA A 130 20.27 -17.14 -6.98
CA ALA A 130 20.71 -16.12 -6.03
C ALA A 130 19.89 -14.81 -6.13
N LEU A 131 19.37 -14.46 -7.32
CA LEU A 131 18.46 -13.32 -7.48
C LEU A 131 17.05 -13.66 -6.99
N ALA A 132 16.57 -14.89 -7.23
CA ALA A 132 15.25 -15.35 -6.79
C ALA A 132 15.09 -15.35 -5.27
N THR A 133 16.17 -15.55 -4.51
CA THR A 133 16.14 -15.51 -3.04
C THR A 133 16.06 -14.09 -2.46
N GLN A 134 16.16 -13.02 -3.27
CA GLN A 134 16.10 -11.64 -2.79
C GLN A 134 14.80 -11.33 -2.03
N GLY A 135 13.66 -11.82 -2.52
CA GLY A 135 12.37 -11.53 -1.89
C GLY A 135 12.25 -12.10 -0.48
N LEU A 136 12.99 -13.17 -0.16
CA LEU A 136 12.98 -13.80 1.17
C LEU A 136 13.58 -12.91 2.27
N ILE A 137 14.35 -11.88 1.88
CA ILE A 137 14.98 -10.90 2.77
C ILE A 137 14.43 -9.48 2.58
N GLY A 138 13.28 -9.35 1.92
CA GLY A 138 12.58 -8.09 1.67
C GLY A 138 11.13 -8.11 2.17
N HIS A 139 10.35 -7.11 1.73
CA HIS A 139 8.93 -6.95 2.08
C HIS A 139 8.11 -8.20 1.71
N ALA A 140 8.43 -8.86 0.60
CA ALA A 140 7.79 -10.09 0.16
C ALA A 140 7.93 -11.24 1.18
N GLY A 141 9.11 -11.40 1.77
CA GLY A 141 9.37 -12.41 2.78
C GLY A 141 8.71 -12.14 4.12
N ALA A 142 8.35 -10.88 4.40
CA ALA A 142 7.66 -10.49 5.64
C ALA A 142 6.12 -10.59 5.52
N ALA A 143 5.57 -10.60 4.30
CA ALA A 143 4.14 -10.70 4.07
C ALA A 143 3.63 -12.13 4.33
N PRO A 144 2.59 -12.32 5.17
CA PRO A 144 2.02 -13.65 5.42
C PRO A 144 1.12 -14.12 4.28
N GLY A 145 0.83 -15.43 4.25
CA GLY A 145 -0.22 -16.02 3.40
C GLY A 145 0.06 -16.03 1.89
N MET A 146 -1.01 -16.17 1.09
CA MET A 146 -0.94 -16.27 -0.38
C MET A 146 -0.34 -15.03 -1.02
N THR A 147 -0.66 -13.84 -0.48
CA THR A 147 -0.11 -12.55 -0.91
C THR A 147 1.41 -12.51 -0.84
N GLY A 148 2.01 -13.11 0.21
CA GLY A 148 3.46 -13.23 0.33
C GLY A 148 4.08 -14.13 -0.75
N ASN A 149 3.48 -15.29 -1.01
CA ASN A 149 3.98 -16.23 -2.04
C ASN A 149 3.94 -15.64 -3.45
N GLU A 150 2.85 -14.95 -3.79
CA GLU A 150 2.71 -14.27 -5.08
C GLU A 150 3.74 -13.16 -5.24
N LEU A 151 3.99 -12.39 -4.16
CA LEU A 151 4.96 -11.32 -4.16
C LEU A 151 6.40 -11.86 -4.30
N LEU A 152 6.72 -12.98 -3.65
CA LEU A 152 8.01 -13.66 -3.79
C LEU A 152 8.26 -14.13 -5.22
N LEU A 153 7.26 -14.77 -5.86
CA LEU A 153 7.37 -15.20 -7.25
C LEU A 153 7.51 -13.99 -8.19
N SER A 154 6.71 -12.96 -7.97
CA SER A 154 6.76 -11.72 -8.75
C SER A 154 8.13 -11.06 -8.67
N GLU A 155 8.71 -10.95 -7.48
CA GLU A 155 10.05 -10.37 -7.28
C GLU A 155 11.15 -11.22 -7.93
N ALA A 156 11.08 -12.55 -7.80
CA ALA A 156 12.04 -13.46 -8.45
C ALA A 156 12.03 -13.31 -9.98
N LEU A 157 10.84 -13.34 -10.59
CA LEU A 157 10.67 -13.14 -12.03
C LEU A 157 11.13 -11.74 -12.47
N HIS A 158 10.82 -10.70 -11.67
CA HIS A 158 11.23 -9.33 -11.94
C HIS A 158 12.76 -9.20 -11.99
N LEU A 159 13.47 -9.73 -11.00
CA LEU A 159 14.93 -9.61 -10.91
C LEU A 159 15.66 -10.46 -11.95
N ILE A 160 15.17 -11.66 -12.25
CA ILE A 160 15.74 -12.48 -13.33
C ILE A 160 15.56 -11.78 -14.68
N ALA A 161 14.37 -11.25 -14.97
CA ALA A 161 14.12 -10.50 -16.21
C ALA A 161 14.97 -9.22 -16.29
N ALA A 162 15.11 -8.48 -15.18
CA ALA A 162 15.99 -7.32 -15.10
C ALA A 162 17.46 -7.70 -15.35
N GLY A 163 17.91 -8.85 -14.83
CA GLY A 163 19.28 -9.32 -14.99
C GLY A 163 19.59 -9.72 -16.42
N ILE A 164 18.67 -10.43 -17.07
CA ILE A 164 18.80 -10.81 -18.48
C ILE A 164 18.78 -9.58 -19.39
N TRP A 165 17.94 -8.59 -19.12
CA TRP A 165 17.83 -7.40 -19.97
C TRP A 165 18.90 -6.34 -19.66
N PHE A 166 18.86 -5.71 -18.49
CA PHE A 166 19.80 -4.64 -18.13
C PHE A 166 21.24 -5.15 -18.01
N GLY A 167 21.43 -6.35 -17.45
CA GLY A 167 22.76 -6.95 -17.32
C GLY A 167 23.45 -7.27 -18.65
N ALA A 168 22.68 -7.37 -19.75
CA ALA A 168 23.21 -7.62 -21.08
C ALA A 168 23.60 -6.33 -21.85
N LEU A 169 23.23 -5.14 -21.37
CA LEU A 169 23.43 -3.88 -22.11
C LEU A 169 24.90 -3.46 -22.22
N LEU A 170 25.70 -3.62 -21.15
CA LEU A 170 27.13 -3.33 -21.21
C LEU A 170 27.89 -4.33 -22.11
N PRO A 171 27.65 -5.65 -22.04
CA PRO A 171 28.12 -6.61 -23.03
C PRO A 171 27.71 -6.26 -24.47
N LEU A 172 26.47 -5.84 -24.70
CA LEU A 172 25.98 -5.40 -26.00
C LEU A 172 26.77 -4.18 -26.51
N TRP A 173 26.96 -3.16 -25.67
CA TRP A 173 27.75 -1.98 -26.01
C TRP A 173 29.20 -2.33 -26.38
N LEU A 174 29.84 -3.23 -25.63
CA LEU A 174 31.20 -3.72 -25.93
C LEU A 174 31.25 -4.46 -27.28
N SER A 175 30.25 -5.29 -27.57
CA SER A 175 30.11 -5.98 -28.86
C SER A 175 29.89 -5.00 -30.01
N LEU A 176 29.03 -3.99 -29.84
CA LEU A 176 28.83 -2.92 -30.83
C LEU A 176 30.11 -2.15 -31.15
N ARG A 177 31.05 -2.04 -30.20
CA ARG A 177 32.37 -1.42 -30.41
C ARG A 177 33.37 -2.31 -31.14
N ALA A 178 33.34 -3.61 -30.86
CA ALA A 178 34.40 -4.53 -31.28
C ALA A 178 34.07 -5.36 -32.52
N LEU A 179 32.79 -5.59 -32.83
CA LEU A 179 32.37 -6.44 -33.95
C LEU A 179 32.33 -5.68 -35.29
N SER A 180 32.28 -6.45 -36.38
CA SER A 180 31.91 -5.93 -37.70
C SER A 180 30.46 -5.42 -37.71
N THR A 181 30.10 -4.53 -38.64
CA THR A 181 28.72 -4.01 -38.73
C THR A 181 27.68 -5.13 -38.91
N ALA A 182 28.02 -6.15 -39.71
CA ALA A 182 27.14 -7.30 -39.96
C ALA A 182 26.95 -8.17 -38.71
N ASP A 183 28.02 -8.47 -37.98
CA ASP A 183 27.95 -9.26 -36.75
C ASP A 183 27.28 -8.49 -35.60
N ALA A 184 27.51 -7.17 -35.53
CA ALA A 184 26.84 -6.28 -34.59
C ALA A 184 25.32 -6.26 -34.83
N ALA A 185 24.87 -6.18 -36.09
CA ALA A 185 23.46 -6.27 -36.44
C ALA A 185 22.85 -7.63 -36.05
N ALA A 186 23.56 -8.73 -36.30
CA ALA A 186 23.10 -10.08 -35.93
C ALA A 186 22.90 -10.23 -34.40
N VAL A 187 23.84 -9.71 -33.61
CA VAL A 187 23.76 -9.65 -32.14
C VAL A 187 22.54 -8.84 -31.68
N CYS A 188 22.30 -7.65 -32.26
CA CYS A 188 21.13 -6.82 -31.94
C CYS A 188 19.81 -7.53 -32.27
N LEU A 189 19.71 -8.17 -33.44
CA LEU A 189 18.53 -8.91 -33.85
C LEU A 189 18.22 -10.10 -32.93
N ARG A 190 19.28 -10.78 -32.42
CA ARG A 190 19.14 -11.87 -31.45
C ARG A 190 18.72 -11.38 -30.07
N PHE A 191 19.21 -10.22 -29.63
CA PHE A 191 18.87 -9.63 -28.33
C PHE A 191 17.41 -9.16 -28.26
N SER A 192 16.86 -8.64 -29.35
CA SER A 192 15.57 -7.98 -29.32
C SER A 192 14.37 -8.82 -28.84
N PRO A 193 14.12 -10.06 -29.30
CA PRO A 193 12.99 -10.85 -28.81
C PRO A 193 13.12 -11.18 -27.31
N LEU A 194 14.35 -11.39 -26.83
CA LEU A 194 14.64 -11.59 -25.41
C LEU A 194 14.33 -10.32 -24.60
N GLY A 195 14.77 -9.16 -25.08
CA GLY A 195 14.46 -7.87 -24.46
C GLY A 195 12.96 -7.60 -24.36
N LEU A 196 12.19 -7.91 -25.42
CA LEU A 196 10.72 -7.76 -25.39
C LEU A 196 10.07 -8.67 -24.34
N ALA A 197 10.48 -9.94 -24.26
CA ALA A 197 9.97 -10.87 -23.24
C ALA A 197 10.29 -10.36 -21.82
N CYS A 198 11.51 -9.87 -21.58
CA CYS A 198 11.88 -9.28 -20.30
C CYS A 198 11.05 -8.04 -19.96
N VAL A 199 10.80 -7.15 -20.92
CA VAL A 199 9.96 -5.95 -20.72
C VAL A 199 8.55 -6.32 -20.30
N LEU A 200 7.93 -7.32 -20.94
CA LEU A 200 6.58 -7.78 -20.59
C LEU A 200 6.53 -8.35 -19.16
N ILE A 201 7.53 -9.16 -18.79
CA ILE A 201 7.65 -9.69 -17.42
C ILE A 201 7.83 -8.55 -16.41
N LEU A 202 8.72 -7.60 -16.69
CA LEU A 202 8.99 -6.47 -15.81
C LEU A 202 7.76 -5.57 -15.60
N ALA A 203 7.01 -5.32 -16.68
CA ALA A 203 5.77 -4.55 -16.62
C ALA A 203 4.70 -5.26 -15.78
N GLY A 204 4.45 -6.54 -16.04
CA GLY A 204 3.45 -7.33 -15.30
C GLY A 204 3.81 -7.51 -13.82
N THR A 205 5.04 -7.92 -13.54
CA THR A 205 5.52 -8.11 -12.15
C THR A 205 5.63 -6.79 -11.40
N GLY A 206 6.05 -5.71 -12.06
CA GLY A 206 6.11 -4.37 -11.47
C GLY A 206 4.73 -3.81 -11.12
N PHE A 207 3.73 -4.05 -11.98
CA PHE A 207 2.34 -3.69 -11.69
C PHE A 207 1.78 -4.47 -10.50
N ALA A 208 1.95 -5.80 -10.49
CA ALA A 208 1.51 -6.65 -9.38
C ALA A 208 2.15 -6.25 -8.04
N GLN A 209 3.47 -5.98 -8.05
CA GLN A 209 4.17 -5.47 -6.87
C GLN A 209 3.66 -4.08 -6.44
N GLY A 210 3.37 -3.20 -7.39
CA GLY A 210 2.79 -1.88 -7.11
C GLY A 210 1.45 -1.96 -6.40
N LEU A 211 0.56 -2.85 -6.85
CA LEU A 211 -0.72 -3.09 -6.18
C LEU A 211 -0.54 -3.57 -4.73
N ALA A 212 0.38 -4.51 -4.50
CA ALA A 212 0.60 -5.08 -3.17
C ALA A 212 1.34 -4.15 -2.20
N LEU A 213 2.29 -3.33 -2.68
CA LEU A 213 3.19 -2.55 -1.83
C LEU A 213 2.84 -1.06 -1.75
N ILE A 214 2.18 -0.51 -2.77
CA ILE A 214 1.68 0.88 -2.76
C ILE A 214 0.21 0.89 -2.32
N GLY A 215 -0.61 -0.04 -2.82
CA GLY A 215 -1.99 -0.25 -2.38
C GLY A 215 -3.03 0.71 -2.94
N SER A 216 -2.70 2.00 -3.11
CA SER A 216 -3.67 3.01 -3.54
C SER A 216 -3.04 4.17 -4.33
N ILE A 217 -3.88 4.90 -5.06
CA ILE A 217 -3.46 6.12 -5.76
C ILE A 217 -2.99 7.21 -4.78
N PRO A 218 -3.70 7.48 -3.65
CA PRO A 218 -3.18 8.38 -2.62
C PRO A 218 -1.81 7.97 -2.11
N ALA A 219 -1.56 6.68 -1.89
CA ALA A 219 -0.24 6.21 -1.47
C ALA A 219 0.83 6.39 -2.55
N LEU A 220 0.49 6.27 -3.84
CA LEU A 220 1.42 6.51 -4.95
C LEU A 220 1.92 7.96 -5.00
N PHE A 221 1.04 8.93 -4.74
CA PHE A 221 1.37 10.36 -4.82
C PHE A 221 1.71 11.00 -3.48
N GLY A 222 1.31 10.39 -2.36
CA GLY A 222 1.42 10.98 -1.03
C GLY A 222 2.40 10.30 -0.09
N THR A 223 3.13 9.27 -0.53
CA THR A 223 4.12 8.58 0.31
C THR A 223 5.51 8.62 -0.32
N THR A 224 6.56 8.55 0.52
CA THR A 224 7.95 8.47 0.05
C THR A 224 8.17 7.25 -0.84
N TYR A 225 7.55 6.12 -0.49
CA TYR A 225 7.60 4.89 -1.30
C TYR A 225 6.97 5.10 -2.68
N GLY A 226 5.83 5.80 -2.72
CA GLY A 226 5.15 6.20 -3.96
C GLY A 226 6.03 7.10 -4.85
N HIS A 227 6.67 8.12 -4.28
CA HIS A 227 7.55 9.03 -5.04
C HIS A 227 8.76 8.33 -5.65
N ILE A 228 9.43 7.44 -4.92
CA ILE A 228 10.54 6.66 -5.47
C ILE A 228 10.04 5.71 -6.56
N SER A 229 8.83 5.15 -6.40
CA SER A 229 8.18 4.33 -7.42
C SER A 229 7.85 5.13 -8.69
N LEU A 230 7.34 6.36 -8.56
CA LEU A 230 7.09 7.26 -9.70
C LEU A 230 8.38 7.59 -10.45
N LEU A 231 9.48 7.86 -9.74
CA LEU A 231 10.80 8.04 -10.35
C LEU A 231 11.22 6.79 -11.12
N LYS A 232 11.08 5.60 -10.53
CA LYS A 232 11.40 4.32 -11.18
C LYS A 232 10.54 4.09 -12.43
N ILE A 233 9.25 4.40 -12.38
CA ILE A 233 8.32 4.30 -13.52
C ILE A 233 8.75 5.27 -14.63
N ALA A 234 9.05 6.53 -14.31
CA ALA A 234 9.50 7.52 -15.29
C ALA A 234 10.81 7.08 -15.97
N LEU A 235 11.78 6.59 -15.20
CA LEU A 235 13.03 6.03 -15.73
C LEU A 235 12.78 4.81 -16.62
N PHE A 236 11.88 3.91 -16.22
CA PHE A 236 11.52 2.73 -17.01
C PHE A 236 10.85 3.11 -18.34
N LEU A 237 9.93 4.09 -18.34
CA LEU A 237 9.31 4.60 -19.56
C LEU A 237 10.34 5.25 -20.50
N LEU A 238 11.32 5.97 -19.95
CA LEU A 238 12.43 6.52 -20.73
C LEU A 238 13.29 5.41 -21.36
N ALA A 239 13.65 4.37 -20.59
CA ALA A 239 14.36 3.21 -21.11
C ALA A 239 13.56 2.48 -22.21
N LEU A 240 12.25 2.33 -22.03
CA LEU A 240 11.36 1.71 -23.00
C LEU A 240 11.30 2.51 -24.32
N ALA A 241 11.26 3.86 -24.23
CA ALA A 241 11.30 4.73 -25.40
C ALA A 241 12.61 4.56 -26.19
N LEU A 242 13.76 4.53 -25.51
CA LEU A 242 15.06 4.27 -26.13
C LEU A 242 15.14 2.88 -26.76
N ALA A 243 14.69 1.84 -26.03
CA ALA A 243 14.64 0.47 -26.53
C ALA A 243 13.74 0.33 -27.77
N ALA A 244 12.60 1.03 -27.80
CA ALA A 244 11.70 1.08 -28.96
C ALA A 244 12.36 1.76 -30.16
N ILE A 245 13.05 2.89 -29.97
CA ILE A 245 13.82 3.58 -31.04
C ILE A 245 14.92 2.66 -31.58
N ASN A 246 15.64 1.99 -30.69
CA ASN A 246 16.70 1.06 -31.04
C ASN A 246 16.18 -0.10 -31.89
N ARG A 247 15.07 -0.71 -31.49
CA ARG A 247 14.46 -1.82 -32.21
C ARG A 247 13.83 -1.39 -33.54
N LEU A 248 12.95 -0.39 -33.51
CA LEU A 248 12.08 -0.05 -34.63
C LEU A 248 12.76 0.79 -35.72
N TRP A 249 13.91 1.40 -35.40
CA TRP A 249 14.56 2.29 -36.36
C TRP A 249 16.06 2.04 -36.51
N LEU A 250 16.81 2.01 -35.40
CA LEU A 250 18.27 1.99 -35.49
C LEU A 250 18.83 0.60 -35.85
N THR A 251 18.20 -0.48 -35.41
CA THR A 251 18.64 -1.85 -35.73
C THR A 251 18.52 -2.14 -37.22
N ASP A 252 17.41 -1.76 -37.86
CA ASP A 252 17.20 -1.94 -39.29
C ASP A 252 18.18 -1.09 -40.12
N ARG A 253 18.45 0.14 -39.68
CA ARG A 253 19.45 1.01 -40.34
C ARG A 253 20.87 0.45 -40.19
N LEU A 254 21.20 -0.17 -39.06
CA LEU A 254 22.49 -0.86 -38.87
C LEU A 254 22.60 -2.07 -39.79
N ALA A 255 21.52 -2.85 -39.94
CA ALA A 255 21.46 -3.97 -40.88
C ALA A 255 21.61 -3.51 -42.34
N ALA A 256 21.09 -2.33 -42.68
CA ALA A 256 21.30 -1.66 -43.96
C ALA A 256 22.68 -0.96 -44.10
N ALA A 257 23.63 -1.23 -43.19
CA ALA A 257 24.99 -0.72 -43.17
C ALA A 257 25.14 0.81 -43.10
N ALA A 258 24.15 1.53 -42.56
CA ALA A 258 24.28 2.97 -42.30
C ALA A 258 25.31 3.25 -41.19
N THR A 259 26.36 4.00 -41.50
CA THR A 259 27.50 4.28 -40.60
C THR A 259 27.10 5.06 -39.34
N ASP A 260 26.12 5.96 -39.44
CA ASP A 260 25.63 6.75 -38.30
C ASP A 260 24.81 5.92 -37.31
N ALA A 261 24.15 4.86 -37.78
CA ALA A 261 23.28 4.02 -36.94
C ALA A 261 24.07 3.32 -35.83
N ARG A 262 25.31 2.92 -36.11
CA ARG A 262 26.19 2.29 -35.12
C ARG A 262 26.53 3.23 -33.96
N ARG A 263 26.87 4.49 -34.28
CA ARG A 263 27.20 5.50 -33.25
C ARG A 263 26.00 5.80 -32.36
N HIS A 264 24.83 5.98 -32.95
CA HIS A 264 23.60 6.22 -32.18
C HIS A 264 23.18 5.00 -31.34
N LEU A 265 23.30 3.77 -31.86
CA LEU A 265 23.06 2.55 -31.07
C LEU A 265 24.01 2.43 -29.89
N MET A 266 25.29 2.75 -30.07
CA MET A 266 26.26 2.74 -28.97
C MET A 266 25.91 3.79 -27.91
N ALA A 267 25.52 5.00 -28.33
CA ALA A 267 25.09 6.05 -27.39
C ALA A 267 23.82 5.63 -26.63
N SER A 268 22.82 5.09 -27.33
CA SER A 268 21.58 4.61 -26.71
C SER A 268 21.83 3.45 -25.76
N ALA A 269 22.63 2.44 -26.16
CA ALA A 269 22.93 1.30 -25.30
C ALA A 269 23.64 1.71 -24.01
N LEU A 270 24.54 2.71 -24.08
CA LEU A 270 25.17 3.27 -22.88
C LEU A 270 24.16 4.06 -22.03
N ALA A 271 23.31 4.89 -22.65
CA ALA A 271 22.27 5.63 -21.95
C ALA A 271 21.27 4.69 -21.24
N GLU A 272 20.82 3.64 -21.91
CA GLU A 272 19.95 2.60 -21.33
C GLU A 272 20.63 1.86 -20.18
N ALA A 273 21.94 1.58 -20.27
CA ALA A 273 22.69 0.98 -19.16
C ALA A 273 22.76 1.91 -17.94
N LEU A 274 22.98 3.21 -18.14
CA LEU A 274 22.98 4.21 -17.07
C LEU A 274 21.59 4.41 -16.45
N ILE A 275 20.54 4.43 -17.27
CA ILE A 275 19.15 4.47 -16.79
C ILE A 275 18.82 3.19 -16.01
N GLY A 276 19.22 2.03 -16.52
CA GLY A 276 19.08 0.75 -15.83
C GLY A 276 19.76 0.75 -14.46
N LEU A 277 20.96 1.32 -14.35
CA LEU A 277 21.65 1.50 -13.08
C LEU A 277 20.86 2.42 -12.13
N ALA A 278 20.34 3.55 -12.63
CA ALA A 278 19.49 4.46 -11.84
C ALA A 278 18.20 3.78 -11.35
N ILE A 279 17.56 2.95 -12.18
CA ILE A 279 16.39 2.13 -11.82
C ILE A 279 16.73 1.15 -10.69
N VAL A 280 17.89 0.47 -10.78
CA VAL A 280 18.34 -0.47 -9.74
C VAL A 280 18.66 0.27 -8.44
N THR A 281 19.26 1.46 -8.51
CA THR A 281 19.48 2.31 -7.33
C THR A 281 18.15 2.71 -6.69
N ALA A 282 17.18 3.20 -7.47
CA ALA A 282 15.84 3.52 -6.96
C ALA A 282 15.16 2.30 -6.31
N ALA A 283 15.29 1.12 -6.92
CA ALA A 283 14.77 -0.13 -6.35
C ALA A 283 15.46 -0.50 -5.01
N ALA A 284 16.75 -0.21 -4.85
CA ALA A 284 17.46 -0.43 -3.60
C ALA A 284 16.94 0.48 -2.47
N PHE A 285 16.63 1.74 -2.78
CA PHE A 285 15.99 2.67 -1.83
C PHE A 285 14.56 2.25 -1.48
N LEU A 286 13.75 1.82 -2.46
CA LEU A 286 12.40 1.29 -2.20
C LEU A 286 12.44 0.15 -1.20
N ALA A 287 13.39 -0.75 -1.36
CA ALA A 287 13.49 -1.93 -0.53
C ALA A 287 14.03 -1.63 0.88
N SER A 288 14.52 -0.41 1.14
CA SER A 288 14.89 0.11 2.46
C SER A 288 13.85 1.11 3.02
N THR A 289 12.78 1.38 2.28
CA THR A 289 11.69 2.28 2.67
C THR A 289 10.48 1.45 3.10
N VAL A 290 9.73 1.93 4.10
CA VAL A 290 8.45 1.32 4.51
C VAL A 290 7.49 1.32 3.30
N PRO A 291 6.80 0.22 2.98
CA PRO A 291 5.82 0.17 1.89
C PRO A 291 4.73 1.26 2.01
N GLY A 292 4.22 1.72 0.87
CA GLY A 292 3.18 2.76 0.81
C GLY A 292 1.89 2.36 1.52
N VAL A 293 1.53 1.07 1.48
CA VAL A 293 0.38 0.51 2.23
C VAL A 293 0.45 0.70 3.74
N HIS A 294 1.64 0.96 4.30
CA HIS A 294 1.85 1.16 5.73
C HIS A 294 2.17 2.63 6.09
N GLN A 295 2.00 3.55 5.14
CA GLN A 295 2.21 4.98 5.35
C GLN A 295 0.90 5.75 5.14
N GLN A 296 0.62 6.70 6.02
CA GLN A 296 -0.48 7.65 5.83
C GLN A 296 -0.09 8.62 4.69
N PRO A 297 -0.87 8.69 3.59
CA PRO A 297 -0.53 9.55 2.47
C PRO A 297 -0.74 11.03 2.80
N VAL A 298 0.17 11.87 2.32
CA VAL A 298 0.00 13.33 2.28
C VAL A 298 -0.39 13.72 0.86
N TRP A 299 -1.67 13.99 0.65
CA TRP A 299 -2.18 14.27 -0.70
C TRP A 299 -1.66 15.61 -1.23
N PRO A 300 -1.01 15.65 -2.40
CA PRO A 300 -0.34 16.85 -2.88
C PRO A 300 -1.25 17.80 -3.68
N PHE A 301 -2.48 17.38 -4.00
CA PHE A 301 -3.40 18.13 -4.86
C PHE A 301 -4.55 18.73 -4.05
N PRO A 302 -5.04 19.94 -4.38
CA PRO A 302 -6.17 20.57 -3.66
C PRO A 302 -7.54 19.98 -4.06
N TRP A 303 -7.55 18.91 -4.85
CA TRP A 303 -8.74 18.27 -5.38
C TRP A 303 -8.60 16.75 -5.32
N GLN A 304 -9.72 16.05 -5.24
CA GLN A 304 -9.84 14.59 -5.31
C GLN A 304 -10.96 14.21 -6.26
N PHE A 305 -10.88 13.02 -6.87
CA PHE A 305 -11.99 12.52 -7.67
C PHE A 305 -13.17 12.14 -6.78
N THR A 306 -14.37 12.60 -7.13
CA THR A 306 -15.61 12.23 -6.45
C THR A 306 -16.61 11.67 -7.45
N LEU A 307 -17.36 10.66 -7.02
CA LEU A 307 -18.48 10.08 -7.77
C LEU A 307 -19.83 10.47 -7.18
N VAL A 308 -19.85 11.29 -6.11
CA VAL A 308 -21.07 11.71 -5.42
C VAL A 308 -22.00 12.43 -6.39
N THR A 309 -21.47 13.41 -7.12
CA THR A 309 -22.21 14.16 -8.15
C THR A 309 -22.75 13.26 -9.26
N VAL A 310 -21.97 12.26 -9.70
CA VAL A 310 -22.39 11.28 -10.72
C VAL A 310 -23.54 10.40 -10.24
N ARG A 311 -23.57 10.08 -8.95
CA ARG A 311 -24.60 9.24 -8.36
C ARG A 311 -25.89 10.02 -8.12
N GLU A 312 -25.81 11.23 -7.59
CA GLU A 312 -26.99 11.99 -7.17
C GLU A 312 -27.66 12.72 -8.33
N ASP A 313 -26.88 13.20 -9.30
CA ASP A 313 -27.40 13.97 -10.44
C ASP A 313 -27.55 13.07 -11.68
N ALA A 314 -28.81 12.84 -12.07
CA ALA A 314 -29.15 11.99 -13.21
C ALA A 314 -28.73 12.61 -14.56
N ASP A 315 -28.77 13.94 -14.69
CA ASP A 315 -28.39 14.64 -15.91
C ASP A 315 -26.87 14.58 -16.06
N PHE A 316 -26.13 14.82 -14.98
CA PHE A 316 -24.67 14.69 -14.99
C PHE A 316 -24.21 13.25 -15.26
N ARG A 317 -24.93 12.24 -14.75
CA ARG A 317 -24.64 10.83 -15.05
C ARG A 317 -24.72 10.52 -16.55
N GLN A 318 -25.70 11.10 -17.25
CA GLN A 318 -25.81 10.95 -18.71
C GLN A 318 -24.67 11.65 -19.44
N GLU A 319 -24.22 12.82 -18.95
CA GLU A 319 -23.06 13.52 -19.50
C GLU A 319 -21.77 12.73 -19.36
N VAL A 320 -21.52 12.15 -18.18
CA VAL A 320 -20.35 11.29 -17.92
C VAL A 320 -20.39 10.04 -18.80
N PHE A 321 -21.54 9.38 -18.89
CA PHE A 321 -21.70 8.20 -19.75
C PHE A 321 -21.42 8.53 -21.23
N ALA A 322 -21.99 9.61 -21.74
CA ALA A 322 -21.74 10.04 -23.12
C ALA A 322 -20.27 10.41 -23.37
N SER A 323 -19.60 11.01 -22.38
CA SER A 323 -18.17 11.32 -22.42
C SER A 323 -17.32 10.04 -22.45
N LEU A 324 -17.66 9.03 -21.64
CA LEU A 324 -16.99 7.72 -21.65
C LEU A 324 -17.17 6.99 -22.99
N VAL A 325 -18.37 7.02 -23.57
CA VAL A 325 -18.63 6.46 -24.91
C VAL A 325 -17.74 7.12 -25.96
N LEU A 326 -17.60 8.45 -25.90
CA LEU A 326 -16.75 9.21 -26.81
C LEU A 326 -15.26 8.84 -26.68
N VAL A 327 -14.77 8.68 -25.44
CA VAL A 327 -13.41 8.19 -25.15
C VAL A 327 -13.23 6.75 -25.63
N GLY A 328 -14.23 5.88 -25.50
CA GLY A 328 -14.20 4.53 -26.03
C GLY A 328 -14.05 4.50 -27.55
N VAL A 329 -14.84 5.30 -28.27
CA VAL A 329 -14.74 5.47 -29.73
C VAL A 329 -13.37 6.00 -30.12
N ALA A 330 -12.85 6.99 -29.39
CA ALA A 330 -11.52 7.54 -29.58
C ALA A 330 -10.39 6.50 -29.46
N VAL A 331 -10.43 5.66 -28.43
CA VAL A 331 -9.45 4.60 -28.22
C VAL A 331 -9.50 3.57 -29.35
N LEU A 332 -10.70 3.17 -29.78
CA LEU A 332 -10.88 2.27 -30.92
C LEU A 332 -10.33 2.87 -32.23
N MET A 333 -10.58 4.17 -32.46
CA MET A 333 -10.02 4.88 -33.60
C MET A 333 -8.49 4.98 -33.55
N MET A 334 -7.91 5.21 -32.36
CA MET A 334 -6.46 5.24 -32.15
C MET A 334 -5.85 3.84 -32.40
N ALA A 335 -6.47 2.77 -31.90
CA ALA A 335 -6.05 1.41 -32.16
C ALA A 335 -6.10 1.08 -33.67
N ALA A 336 -7.19 1.46 -34.34
CA ALA A 336 -7.33 1.32 -35.80
C ALA A 336 -6.27 2.16 -36.57
N ALA A 337 -5.91 3.34 -36.07
CA ALA A 337 -4.86 4.20 -36.65
C ALA A 337 -3.43 3.68 -36.41
N LEU A 338 -3.21 2.90 -35.35
CA LEU A 338 -1.97 2.16 -35.11
C LEU A 338 -1.84 1.00 -36.10
N LEU A 339 -2.94 0.31 -36.41
CA LEU A 339 -3.01 -0.78 -37.41
C LEU A 339 -2.98 -0.26 -38.86
N TRP A 340 -3.59 0.88 -39.15
CA TRP A 340 -3.67 1.47 -40.48
C TRP A 340 -3.17 2.92 -40.51
N ARG A 341 -1.92 3.09 -40.96
CA ARG A 341 -1.21 4.39 -41.03
C ARG A 341 -2.00 5.52 -41.70
N ARG A 342 -2.88 5.21 -42.67
CA ARG A 342 -3.70 6.19 -43.40
C ARG A 342 -4.82 6.86 -42.58
N LEU A 343 -5.20 6.30 -41.43
CA LEU A 343 -6.31 6.80 -40.61
C LEU A 343 -5.88 7.74 -39.47
N ARG A 344 -4.57 7.99 -39.32
CA ARG A 344 -4.01 8.72 -38.16
C ARG A 344 -4.48 10.17 -38.05
N ILE A 345 -4.38 10.93 -39.14
CA ILE A 345 -4.78 12.35 -39.17
C ILE A 345 -6.30 12.51 -39.00
N PRO A 346 -7.18 11.83 -39.76
CA PRO A 346 -8.62 11.97 -39.57
C PRO A 346 -9.07 11.50 -38.18
N ALA A 347 -8.46 10.45 -37.62
CA ALA A 347 -8.76 10.02 -36.27
C ALA A 347 -8.37 11.05 -35.20
N LEU A 348 -7.22 11.71 -35.36
CA LEU A 348 -6.79 12.78 -34.46
C LEU A 348 -7.72 14.00 -34.53
N VAL A 349 -8.16 14.38 -35.73
CA VAL A 349 -9.08 15.52 -35.91
C VAL A 349 -10.45 15.25 -35.30
N VAL A 350 -11.02 14.05 -35.53
CA VAL A 350 -12.30 13.64 -34.93
C VAL A 350 -12.19 13.59 -33.41
N LEU A 351 -11.07 13.08 -32.88
CA LEU A 351 -10.79 13.04 -31.45
C LEU A 351 -10.75 14.43 -30.81
N LEU A 352 -10.01 15.36 -31.41
CA LEU A 352 -9.88 16.73 -30.89
C LEU A 352 -11.22 17.48 -30.94
N ALA A 353 -11.99 17.31 -32.02
CA ALA A 353 -13.32 17.89 -32.15
C ALA A 353 -14.32 17.33 -31.13
N ALA A 354 -14.26 16.01 -30.89
CA ALA A 354 -15.06 15.31 -29.89
C ALA A 354 -14.77 15.81 -28.46
N VAL A 355 -13.49 15.93 -28.09
CA VAL A 355 -13.07 16.46 -26.78
C VAL A 355 -13.47 17.92 -26.61
N ALA A 356 -13.36 18.75 -27.66
CA ALA A 356 -13.75 20.16 -27.60
C ALA A 356 -15.27 20.37 -27.48
N TRP A 357 -16.08 19.48 -28.06
CA TRP A 357 -17.55 19.56 -28.01
C TRP A 357 -18.13 19.08 -26.67
N ARG A 358 -17.51 18.07 -26.06
CA ARG A 358 -18.16 17.26 -25.01
C ARG A 358 -17.23 16.82 -23.89
N GLY A 359 -16.06 17.44 -23.73
CA GLY A 359 -15.14 17.12 -22.66
C GLY A 359 -15.82 17.26 -21.29
N PRO A 360 -15.78 16.25 -20.41
CA PRO A 360 -16.39 16.35 -19.10
C PRO A 360 -15.76 17.55 -18.37
N SER A 361 -16.59 18.43 -17.82
CA SER A 361 -16.10 19.51 -16.97
C SER A 361 -15.42 18.87 -15.76
N PHE A 362 -14.08 18.87 -15.79
CA PHE A 362 -13.24 18.26 -14.77
C PHE A 362 -13.65 18.67 -13.35
N THR A 363 -14.14 19.91 -13.20
CA THR A 363 -14.68 20.50 -11.98
C THR A 363 -15.85 19.74 -11.34
N LEU A 364 -16.66 19.01 -12.11
CA LEU A 364 -17.81 18.25 -11.59
C LEU A 364 -17.45 16.81 -11.15
N LEU A 365 -16.30 16.31 -11.61
CA LEU A 365 -15.75 15.00 -11.19
C LEU A 365 -14.76 15.15 -10.02
N THR A 366 -14.58 16.36 -9.50
CA THR A 366 -13.64 16.66 -8.43
C THR A 366 -14.32 17.32 -7.25
N ALA A 367 -13.96 16.88 -6.04
CA ALA A 367 -14.25 17.60 -4.80
C ALA A 367 -12.97 18.28 -4.30
N GLU A 368 -13.13 19.24 -3.39
CA GLU A 368 -12.01 19.78 -2.63
C GLU A 368 -11.32 18.64 -1.86
N ALA A 369 -9.99 18.70 -1.77
CA ALA A 369 -9.20 17.76 -1.00
C ALA A 369 -8.12 18.49 -0.23
N TYR A 370 -7.79 17.90 0.90
CA TYR A 370 -6.77 18.37 1.81
C TYR A 370 -5.59 17.38 1.84
N PRO A 371 -4.41 17.83 2.30
CA PRO A 371 -3.27 16.96 2.50
C PRO A 371 -3.56 15.71 3.34
N THR A 372 -4.54 15.77 4.25
CA THR A 372 -4.92 14.66 5.10
C THR A 372 -6.15 13.89 4.60
N SER A 373 -6.83 14.28 3.51
CA SER A 373 -8.13 13.70 3.08
C SER A 373 -8.16 12.18 2.94
N PHE A 374 -7.03 11.54 2.63
CA PHE A 374 -6.92 10.08 2.49
C PHE A 374 -6.29 9.40 3.71
N GLN A 375 -6.13 10.12 4.81
CA GLN A 375 -5.68 9.56 6.08
C GLN A 375 -6.85 8.93 6.82
N THR A 376 -6.57 7.82 7.47
CA THR A 376 -7.53 7.11 8.33
C THR A 376 -7.14 7.27 9.79
N SER A 377 -8.12 7.24 10.68
CA SER A 377 -7.86 7.32 12.13
C SER A 377 -6.93 6.17 12.57
N PRO A 378 -5.75 6.44 13.15
CA PRO A 378 -4.80 5.42 13.58
C PRO A 378 -5.17 4.79 14.92
N THR A 379 -6.26 5.24 15.55
CA THR A 379 -6.70 4.83 16.89
C THR A 379 -7.40 3.47 16.89
N GLY A 380 -7.83 3.01 15.70
CA GLY A 380 -8.63 1.78 15.56
C GLY A 380 -10.02 1.90 16.18
N PHE A 381 -10.54 3.12 16.33
CA PHE A 381 -11.81 3.38 17.02
C PHE A 381 -11.82 2.79 18.45
N SER A 382 -10.69 2.93 19.17
CA SER A 382 -10.56 2.33 20.49
C SER A 382 -11.44 3.00 21.53
N ALA A 383 -11.84 2.22 22.54
CA ALA A 383 -12.62 2.72 23.66
C ALA A 383 -11.92 3.88 24.39
N GLU A 384 -10.59 3.80 24.56
CA GLU A 384 -9.79 4.89 25.13
C GLU A 384 -9.82 6.15 24.28
N SER A 385 -9.83 5.99 22.95
CA SER A 385 -9.89 7.11 22.01
C SER A 385 -11.23 7.81 22.08
N ILE A 386 -12.34 7.05 22.04
CA ILE A 386 -13.70 7.59 22.16
C ILE A 386 -13.88 8.32 23.50
N ALA A 387 -13.48 7.69 24.61
CA ALA A 387 -13.58 8.30 25.95
C ALA A 387 -12.75 9.58 26.07
N ARG A 388 -11.52 9.59 25.53
CA ARG A 388 -10.68 10.79 25.47
C ARG A 388 -11.30 11.88 24.61
N GLY A 389 -11.90 11.50 23.48
CA GLY A 389 -12.59 12.38 22.56
C GLY A 389 -13.75 13.11 23.22
N GLN A 390 -14.59 12.39 23.97
CA GLN A 390 -15.69 12.97 24.75
C GLN A 390 -15.17 14.03 25.74
N ALA A 391 -14.13 13.71 26.50
CA ALA A 391 -13.54 14.62 27.47
C ALA A 391 -12.98 15.89 26.79
N LEU A 392 -12.34 15.75 25.63
CA LEU A 392 -11.83 16.88 24.84
C LEU A 392 -12.97 17.71 24.23
N PHE A 393 -14.02 17.05 23.75
CA PHE A 393 -15.20 17.70 23.18
C PHE A 393 -15.88 18.58 24.24
N ALA A 394 -16.03 18.06 25.45
CA ALA A 394 -16.58 18.79 26.58
C ALA A 394 -15.79 20.07 26.92
N GLN A 395 -14.47 20.03 26.75
CA GLN A 395 -13.58 21.15 27.07
C GLN A 395 -13.52 22.21 25.96
N ARG A 396 -13.66 21.81 24.69
CA ARG A 396 -13.28 22.64 23.54
C ARG A 396 -14.40 22.92 22.53
N CYS A 397 -15.39 22.03 22.44
CA CYS A 397 -16.36 22.02 21.33
C CYS A 397 -17.76 22.48 21.76
N ILE A 398 -18.15 22.23 23.02
CA ILE A 398 -19.51 22.52 23.54
C ILE A 398 -19.90 24.00 23.39
N ALA A 399 -18.96 24.93 23.52
CA ALA A 399 -19.26 26.35 23.44
C ALA A 399 -20.00 26.73 22.14
N CYS A 400 -19.67 26.06 21.02
CA CYS A 400 -20.31 26.27 19.73
C CYS A 400 -21.25 25.12 19.34
N HIS A 401 -20.84 23.87 19.54
CA HIS A 401 -21.62 22.70 19.10
C HIS A 401 -22.69 22.23 20.09
N GLY A 402 -22.69 22.73 21.33
CA GLY A 402 -23.57 22.24 22.40
C GLY A 402 -23.08 20.92 23.03
N PRO A 403 -23.59 20.55 24.22
CA PRO A 403 -23.24 19.28 24.88
C PRO A 403 -23.70 18.04 24.11
N ASP A 404 -24.76 18.19 23.34
CA ASP A 404 -25.46 17.23 22.50
C ASP A 404 -24.95 17.21 21.05
N GLY A 405 -24.11 18.18 20.67
CA GLY A 405 -23.47 18.24 19.36
C GLY A 405 -24.34 18.80 18.22
N GLU A 406 -25.55 19.29 18.51
CA GLU A 406 -26.54 19.76 17.53
C GLU A 406 -26.24 21.15 16.92
N GLY A 407 -25.12 21.78 17.29
CA GLY A 407 -24.81 23.14 16.83
C GLY A 407 -25.63 24.21 17.53
N ASN A 408 -26.07 23.94 18.76
CA ASN A 408 -26.94 24.78 19.59
C ASN A 408 -26.20 25.36 20.82
N GLY A 409 -24.86 25.38 20.81
CA GLY A 409 -24.05 25.89 21.92
C GLY A 409 -24.30 27.38 22.22
N PRO A 410 -23.94 27.86 23.42
CA PRO A 410 -24.23 29.24 23.84
C PRO A 410 -23.62 30.31 22.92
N ALA A 411 -22.53 30.01 22.21
CA ALA A 411 -21.92 30.90 21.23
C ALA A 411 -22.56 30.79 19.83
N ALA A 412 -23.31 29.73 19.53
CA ALA A 412 -23.80 29.43 18.18
C ALA A 412 -24.68 30.54 17.60
N ALA A 413 -25.53 31.17 18.43
CA ALA A 413 -26.43 32.24 18.00
C ALA A 413 -25.68 33.53 17.57
N ALA A 414 -24.43 33.71 18.01
CA ALA A 414 -23.60 34.85 17.65
C ALA A 414 -22.73 34.60 16.41
N LEU A 415 -22.66 33.36 15.91
CA LEU A 415 -21.88 33.00 14.73
C LEU A 415 -22.67 33.27 13.46
N ARG A 416 -21.97 33.81 12.45
CA ARG A 416 -22.56 34.10 11.12
C ARG A 416 -22.97 32.81 10.40
N ILE A 417 -22.13 31.79 10.47
CA ILE A 417 -22.42 30.43 9.98
C ILE A 417 -22.76 29.59 11.21
N LYS A 418 -23.97 29.03 11.23
CA LYS A 418 -24.39 28.13 12.31
C LYS A 418 -23.48 26.89 12.29
N PRO A 419 -22.93 26.46 13.46
CA PRO A 419 -22.20 25.21 13.54
C PRO A 419 -23.03 24.04 13.02
N ALA A 420 -22.38 23.11 12.31
CA ALA A 420 -23.05 21.91 11.82
C ALA A 420 -23.55 21.05 12.99
N ASP A 421 -24.72 20.43 12.79
CA ASP A 421 -25.24 19.40 13.68
C ASP A 421 -24.41 18.12 13.48
N LEU A 422 -23.60 17.78 14.47
CA LEU A 422 -22.68 16.65 14.46
C LEU A 422 -23.37 15.31 14.75
N THR A 423 -24.68 15.30 14.98
CA THR A 423 -25.45 14.06 15.17
C THR A 423 -25.95 13.47 13.84
N GLN A 424 -25.98 14.29 12.79
CA GLN A 424 -26.58 13.97 11.49
C GLN A 424 -25.70 13.08 10.59
N PRO A 425 -26.30 12.38 9.61
CA PRO A 425 -25.58 11.43 8.73
C PRO A 425 -24.40 12.00 7.93
N HIS A 426 -24.34 13.32 7.69
CA HIS A 426 -23.24 13.94 6.92
C HIS A 426 -21.86 13.72 7.56
N VAL A 427 -21.80 13.54 8.89
CA VAL A 427 -20.55 13.22 9.61
C VAL A 427 -19.89 11.95 9.06
N TRP A 428 -20.69 10.97 8.63
CA TRP A 428 -20.23 9.74 8.00
C TRP A 428 -19.94 9.89 6.50
N GLY A 429 -20.40 10.99 5.89
CA GLY A 429 -20.06 11.38 4.51
C GLY A 429 -18.67 11.99 4.37
N HIS A 430 -18.11 12.55 5.45
CA HIS A 430 -16.76 13.11 5.47
C HIS A 430 -15.71 12.08 5.84
N SER A 431 -14.54 12.15 5.20
CA SER A 431 -13.43 11.26 5.56
C SER A 431 -12.82 11.67 6.90
N ASP A 432 -12.22 10.71 7.63
CA ASP A 432 -11.52 11.00 8.88
C ASP A 432 -10.43 12.06 8.65
N GLY A 433 -9.74 11.94 7.51
CA GLY A 433 -8.71 12.85 7.07
C GLY A 433 -9.16 14.29 6.85
N GLU A 434 -10.36 14.49 6.30
CA GLU A 434 -10.97 15.81 6.13
C GLU A 434 -11.33 16.42 7.48
N MET A 435 -11.99 15.66 8.35
CA MET A 435 -12.31 16.11 9.70
C MET A 435 -11.05 16.47 10.49
N PHE A 436 -9.98 15.68 10.35
CA PHE A 436 -8.69 15.97 10.97
C PHE A 436 -8.07 17.26 10.41
N TRP A 437 -8.22 17.53 9.11
CA TRP A 437 -7.77 18.79 8.51
C TRP A 437 -8.49 19.98 9.13
N TRP A 438 -9.82 19.92 9.24
CA TRP A 438 -10.64 20.99 9.83
C TRP A 438 -10.33 21.21 11.31
N LEU A 439 -10.16 20.14 12.08
CA LEU A 439 -9.70 20.25 13.48
C LEU A 439 -8.29 20.84 13.57
N THR A 440 -7.47 20.70 12.55
CA THR A 440 -6.11 21.26 12.52
C THR A 440 -6.10 22.73 12.16
N HIS A 441 -6.71 23.08 11.03
CA HIS A 441 -6.54 24.39 10.39
C HIS A 441 -7.77 25.29 10.52
N GLY A 442 -8.92 24.73 10.91
CA GLY A 442 -10.21 25.42 10.90
C GLY A 442 -10.98 25.19 9.61
N ILE A 443 -12.13 25.84 9.53
CA ILE A 443 -13.00 25.88 8.34
C ILE A 443 -13.16 27.35 7.98
N ASP A 444 -12.82 27.68 6.74
CA ASP A 444 -12.99 29.02 6.21
C ASP A 444 -14.45 29.25 5.83
N ASP A 445 -14.87 30.49 6.01
CA ASP A 445 -16.12 31.02 5.54
C ASP A 445 -16.01 31.37 4.03
N PRO A 446 -17.03 31.12 3.18
CA PRO A 446 -17.07 31.56 1.79
C PRO A 446 -16.70 33.05 1.53
N GLU A 447 -16.90 33.94 2.50
CA GLU A 447 -16.57 35.37 2.41
C GLU A 447 -15.18 35.72 2.98
N GLY A 448 -14.37 34.73 3.39
CA GLY A 448 -12.99 34.91 3.85
C GLY A 448 -12.81 35.11 5.37
N GLY A 449 -13.85 34.86 6.17
CA GLY A 449 -13.77 34.72 7.63
C GLY A 449 -13.45 33.28 8.08
N LEU A 450 -13.46 33.02 9.39
CA LEU A 450 -13.40 31.65 9.94
C LEU A 450 -14.79 31.20 10.39
N ALA A 451 -15.31 30.13 9.79
CA ALA A 451 -16.51 29.45 10.25
C ALA A 451 -16.23 28.61 11.51
N MET A 452 -15.05 27.99 11.56
CA MET A 452 -14.57 27.21 12.71
C MET A 452 -13.07 27.47 12.90
N PRO A 453 -12.58 27.75 14.13
CA PRO A 453 -11.16 27.93 14.37
C PRO A 453 -10.39 26.60 14.29
N GLY A 454 -9.11 26.65 13.94
CA GLY A 454 -8.21 25.50 14.04
C GLY A 454 -7.75 25.23 15.47
N PHE A 455 -7.55 23.96 15.83
CA PHE A 455 -7.18 23.52 17.18
C PHE A 455 -5.77 22.93 17.27
N ARG A 456 -4.93 23.09 16.23
CA ARG A 456 -3.57 22.53 16.19
C ARG A 456 -2.71 22.84 17.43
N ASP A 457 -2.80 24.06 17.94
CA ASP A 457 -1.97 24.51 19.07
C ASP A 457 -2.58 24.15 20.44
N LEU A 458 -3.82 23.70 20.47
CA LEU A 458 -4.58 23.41 21.69
C LEU A 458 -4.80 21.91 21.91
N VAL A 459 -4.88 21.13 20.83
CA VAL A 459 -5.16 19.70 20.86
C VAL A 459 -4.13 18.97 20.00
N PRO A 460 -3.31 18.07 20.59
CA PRO A 460 -2.31 17.32 19.84
C PRO A 460 -2.96 16.36 18.83
N PRO A 461 -2.23 15.85 17.82
CA PRO A 461 -2.77 14.95 16.79
C PRO A 461 -3.63 13.80 17.33
N GLU A 462 -3.19 13.15 18.40
CA GLU A 462 -3.85 12.02 19.04
C GLU A 462 -5.20 12.42 19.65
N GLY A 463 -5.28 13.65 20.18
CA GLY A 463 -6.53 14.21 20.70
C GLY A 463 -7.52 14.58 19.59
N ARG A 464 -7.02 14.99 18.42
CA ARG A 464 -7.88 15.32 17.26
C ARG A 464 -8.46 14.07 16.61
N TRP A 465 -7.69 12.98 16.51
CA TRP A 465 -8.25 11.67 16.12
C TRP A 465 -9.28 11.17 17.14
N ALA A 466 -9.01 11.31 18.43
CA ALA A 466 -9.96 10.98 19.49
C ALA A 466 -11.28 11.75 19.40
N LEU A 467 -11.23 13.06 19.08
CA LEU A 467 -12.43 13.87 18.84
C LEU A 467 -13.27 13.31 17.68
N ILE A 468 -12.63 12.87 16.59
CA ILE A 468 -13.32 12.29 15.43
C ILE A 468 -14.00 10.98 15.81
N ASP A 469 -13.31 10.10 16.54
CA ASP A 469 -13.88 8.84 17.01
C ASP A 469 -15.10 9.08 17.91
N TYR A 470 -15.02 10.05 18.83
CA TYR A 470 -16.15 10.43 19.68
C TYR A 470 -17.32 10.98 18.87
N VAL A 471 -17.09 11.92 17.95
CA VAL A 471 -18.15 12.51 17.12
C VAL A 471 -18.85 11.45 16.28
N ARG A 472 -18.09 10.49 15.72
CA ARG A 472 -18.67 9.34 15.00
C ARG A 472 -19.48 8.43 15.93
N ALA A 473 -18.95 8.06 17.10
CA ALA A 473 -19.65 7.24 18.08
C ALA A 473 -20.97 7.89 18.54
N HIS A 474 -20.94 9.19 18.82
CA HIS A 474 -22.09 9.97 19.24
C HIS A 474 -23.14 10.07 18.12
N SER A 475 -22.73 10.41 16.89
CA SER A 475 -23.63 10.41 15.72
C SER A 475 -24.30 9.05 15.49
N ALA A 476 -23.54 7.97 15.60
CA ALA A 476 -24.09 6.61 15.50
C ALA A 476 -25.12 6.30 16.59
N ALA A 477 -24.88 6.76 17.82
CA ALA A 477 -25.79 6.55 18.95
C ALA A 477 -27.13 7.27 18.74
N VAL A 478 -27.08 8.51 18.25
CA VAL A 478 -28.28 9.31 17.93
C VAL A 478 -29.05 8.70 16.76
N ALA A 479 -28.36 8.28 15.69
CA ALA A 479 -29.01 7.60 14.57
C ALA A 479 -29.72 6.31 15.03
N PHE A 480 -29.06 5.51 15.89
CA PHE A 480 -29.67 4.32 16.47
C PHE A 480 -30.89 4.65 17.34
N GLN A 481 -30.84 5.72 18.13
CA GLN A 481 -31.98 6.15 18.95
C GLN A 481 -33.21 6.48 18.08
N GLN A 482 -33.00 7.18 16.97
CA GLN A 482 -34.07 7.65 16.08
C GLN A 482 -34.66 6.52 15.23
N ASN A 483 -33.79 5.63 14.70
CA ASN A 483 -34.19 4.64 13.69
C ASN A 483 -34.27 3.21 14.23
N GLY A 484 -33.73 2.93 15.41
CA GLY A 484 -33.61 1.58 15.97
C GLY A 484 -32.54 0.71 15.28
N THR A 485 -31.77 1.27 14.36
CA THR A 485 -30.71 0.61 13.58
C THR A 485 -29.54 1.57 13.35
N PHE A 486 -28.34 1.03 13.11
CA PHE A 486 -27.23 1.83 12.62
C PHE A 486 -27.37 2.06 11.12
N ASP A 487 -27.42 3.32 10.67
CA ASP A 487 -27.57 3.66 9.24
C ASP A 487 -26.29 3.39 8.44
N THR A 488 -25.13 3.43 9.11
CA THR A 488 -23.82 3.15 8.54
C THR A 488 -23.11 2.05 9.34
N PRO A 489 -22.16 1.30 8.74
CA PRO A 489 -21.32 0.38 9.49
C PRO A 489 -20.51 1.08 10.58
N VAL A 490 -20.80 0.80 11.84
CA VAL A 490 -20.09 1.36 13.01
C VAL A 490 -19.19 0.27 13.60
N PRO A 491 -17.86 0.48 13.70
CA PRO A 491 -16.99 -0.52 14.28
C PRO A 491 -17.22 -0.61 15.79
N ALA A 492 -17.12 -1.81 16.36
CA ALA A 492 -17.18 -1.96 17.81
C ALA A 492 -15.95 -1.28 18.46
N PRO A 493 -16.11 -0.59 19.61
CA PRO A 493 -14.99 0.02 20.32
C PRO A 493 -13.87 -0.99 20.57
N ALA A 494 -12.71 -0.76 19.94
CA ALA A 494 -11.57 -1.64 20.10
C ALA A 494 -10.97 -1.50 21.50
N GLY A 495 -10.38 -2.57 22.02
CA GLY A 495 -9.73 -2.54 23.32
C GLY A 495 -9.18 -3.90 23.73
N PRO A 496 -8.33 -3.93 24.77
CA PRO A 496 -7.82 -5.16 25.35
C PRO A 496 -8.95 -5.95 26.03
N ILE A 497 -8.91 -7.27 25.90
CA ILE A 497 -9.85 -8.19 26.55
C ILE A 497 -9.09 -9.31 27.25
N ALA A 498 -9.69 -9.87 28.29
CA ALA A 498 -9.19 -11.07 28.97
C ALA A 498 -10.23 -12.19 28.83
N CYS A 499 -9.86 -13.29 28.16
CA CYS A 499 -10.76 -14.41 27.90
C CYS A 499 -10.37 -15.66 28.69
N ASN A 500 -11.36 -16.45 29.10
CA ASN A 500 -11.13 -17.78 29.67
C ASN A 500 -11.29 -18.85 28.59
N GLY A 501 -10.20 -19.55 28.25
CA GLY A 501 -10.22 -20.65 27.29
C GLY A 501 -10.18 -20.24 25.81
N LEU A 502 -9.94 -18.95 25.51
CA LEU A 502 -9.74 -18.44 24.15
C LEU A 502 -8.38 -17.72 24.05
N PRO A 503 -7.57 -17.95 23.01
CA PRO A 503 -6.30 -17.25 22.81
C PRO A 503 -6.54 -15.86 22.19
N ALA A 504 -7.26 -15.00 22.91
CA ALA A 504 -7.61 -13.64 22.47
C ALA A 504 -7.23 -12.64 23.56
N SER A 505 -6.60 -11.54 23.13
CA SER A 505 -6.07 -10.46 23.98
C SER A 505 -6.60 -9.08 23.61
N ALA A 506 -7.19 -8.95 22.41
CA ALA A 506 -7.91 -7.77 21.96
C ALA A 506 -9.23 -8.18 21.29
N LEU A 507 -10.20 -7.25 21.23
CA LEU A 507 -11.48 -7.50 20.57
C LEU A 507 -11.33 -7.96 19.10
N ALA A 508 -10.33 -7.42 18.39
CA ALA A 508 -10.02 -7.80 17.01
C ALA A 508 -9.59 -9.28 16.86
N ASP A 509 -9.06 -9.92 17.92
CA ASP A 509 -8.70 -11.34 17.91
C ASP A 509 -9.95 -12.24 17.83
N LEU A 510 -11.15 -11.69 18.07
CA LEU A 510 -12.42 -12.38 17.95
C LEU A 510 -13.03 -12.31 16.54
N HIS A 511 -12.36 -11.69 15.55
CA HIS A 511 -12.80 -11.71 14.16
C HIS A 511 -13.06 -13.15 13.68
N GLY A 512 -14.15 -13.34 12.94
CA GLY A 512 -14.70 -14.64 12.56
C GLY A 512 -15.73 -15.20 13.56
N ARG A 513 -15.98 -14.52 14.69
CA ARG A 513 -16.99 -14.91 15.69
C ARG A 513 -17.97 -13.77 15.96
N ALA A 514 -19.23 -14.09 16.19
CA ALA A 514 -20.17 -13.11 16.75
C ALA A 514 -19.83 -12.85 18.22
N VAL A 515 -20.02 -11.62 18.68
CA VAL A 515 -19.76 -11.21 20.06
C VAL A 515 -21.02 -10.55 20.62
N LEU A 516 -21.44 -11.01 21.81
CA LEU A 516 -22.47 -10.35 22.61
C LEU A 516 -21.76 -9.56 23.71
N VAL A 517 -21.81 -8.24 23.63
CA VAL A 517 -21.28 -7.36 24.67
C VAL A 517 -22.36 -7.09 25.70
N VAL A 518 -22.04 -7.17 26.99
CA VAL A 518 -22.97 -6.87 28.09
C VAL A 518 -22.31 -5.90 29.07
N LEU A 519 -22.96 -4.78 29.36
CA LEU A 519 -22.48 -3.78 30.32
C LEU A 519 -22.95 -4.17 31.73
N GLY A 520 -22.01 -4.53 32.58
CA GLY A 520 -22.25 -4.85 33.99
C GLY A 520 -22.74 -6.28 34.18
N ALA A 521 -23.66 -6.49 35.13
CA ALA A 521 -24.24 -7.80 35.38
C ALA A 521 -25.27 -8.14 34.28
N SER A 522 -25.13 -9.31 33.67
CA SER A 522 -26.09 -9.82 32.69
C SER A 522 -27.42 -10.19 33.35
N GLU A 523 -28.53 -9.99 32.63
CA GLU A 523 -29.80 -10.59 33.05
C GLU A 523 -29.72 -12.11 32.87
N PRO A 524 -29.76 -12.92 33.95
CA PRO A 524 -29.35 -14.34 33.91
C PRO A 524 -30.08 -15.20 32.87
N ASP A 525 -31.32 -14.85 32.56
CA ASP A 525 -32.16 -15.58 31.61
C ASP A 525 -32.19 -14.97 30.21
N GLN A 526 -31.80 -13.71 30.00
CA GLN A 526 -31.93 -13.02 28.69
C GLN A 526 -30.63 -12.95 27.88
N ASP A 527 -29.46 -12.86 28.54
CA ASP A 527 -28.17 -12.69 27.87
C ASP A 527 -27.32 -13.98 27.84
N THR A 528 -27.93 -15.12 28.17
CA THR A 528 -27.25 -16.42 28.16
C THR A 528 -27.20 -16.97 26.75
N VAL A 529 -25.98 -17.05 26.20
CA VAL A 529 -25.73 -17.57 24.84
C VAL A 529 -24.76 -18.76 24.92
N PRO A 530 -25.00 -19.85 24.16
CA PRO A 530 -24.03 -20.93 24.01
C PRO A 530 -22.72 -20.40 23.42
N PRO A 531 -21.54 -20.75 23.97
CA PRO A 531 -20.24 -20.31 23.43
C PRO A 531 -19.96 -20.70 21.98
N ALA A 532 -20.71 -21.67 21.44
CA ALA A 532 -20.66 -22.07 20.04
C ALA A 532 -21.36 -21.08 19.08
N GLU A 533 -22.26 -20.25 19.61
CA GLU A 533 -23.04 -19.28 18.85
C GLU A 533 -22.40 -17.89 18.90
N ALA A 534 -22.00 -17.40 20.08
CA ALA A 534 -21.27 -16.15 20.23
C ALA A 534 -20.33 -16.17 21.44
N VAL A 535 -19.35 -15.28 21.44
CA VAL A 535 -18.51 -14.98 22.60
C VAL A 535 -19.19 -13.89 23.43
N THR A 536 -19.44 -14.15 24.71
CA THR A 536 -19.95 -13.10 25.61
C THR A 536 -18.78 -12.27 26.13
N LEU A 537 -18.85 -10.95 25.93
CA LEU A 537 -17.90 -9.96 26.43
C LEU A 537 -18.56 -9.10 27.52
N THR A 538 -18.15 -9.27 28.76
CA THR A 538 -18.61 -8.43 29.87
C THR A 538 -17.79 -7.15 29.93
N VAL A 539 -18.45 -5.99 30.04
CA VAL A 539 -17.83 -4.68 30.22
C VAL A 539 -18.16 -4.20 31.64
N PRO A 540 -17.20 -4.24 32.59
CA PRO A 540 -17.44 -3.84 33.96
C PRO A 540 -17.51 -2.30 34.10
N ALA A 541 -18.28 -1.81 35.07
CA ALA A 541 -18.38 -0.38 35.37
C ALA A 541 -17.14 0.17 36.10
N ASP A 542 -16.51 -0.65 36.94
CA ASP A 542 -15.33 -0.30 37.76
C ASP A 542 -14.25 -1.38 37.65
N ASP A 543 -12.98 -0.95 37.79
CA ASP A 543 -11.78 -1.81 37.82
C ASP A 543 -11.78 -2.87 38.94
N SER A 544 -12.59 -2.66 39.98
CA SER A 544 -12.58 -3.50 41.19
C SER A 544 -13.39 -4.79 41.08
N ALA A 545 -14.21 -4.94 40.03
CA ALA A 545 -14.92 -6.19 39.81
C ALA A 545 -13.94 -7.22 39.23
N ALA A 546 -13.34 -8.04 40.09
CA ALA A 546 -12.63 -9.26 39.70
C ALA A 546 -13.63 -10.24 39.06
N PHE A 547 -14.04 -9.95 37.82
CA PHE A 547 -14.92 -10.80 37.05
C PHE A 547 -14.07 -11.96 36.55
N ASN A 548 -14.32 -13.16 37.05
CA ASN A 548 -13.72 -14.37 36.52
C ASN A 548 -14.57 -14.83 35.34
N PRO A 549 -14.13 -14.65 34.07
CA PRO A 549 -14.92 -15.07 32.93
C PRO A 549 -15.17 -16.58 33.01
N THR A 550 -16.41 -16.99 32.75
CA THR A 550 -16.74 -18.41 32.55
C THR A 550 -16.04 -18.93 31.29
N PRO A 551 -15.78 -20.24 31.17
CA PRO A 551 -15.12 -20.80 29.99
C PRO A 551 -15.85 -20.41 28.69
N GLY A 552 -15.13 -19.79 27.75
CA GLY A 552 -15.68 -19.30 26.48
C GLY A 552 -16.23 -17.86 26.52
N SER A 553 -16.08 -17.15 27.64
CA SER A 553 -16.41 -15.72 27.78
C SER A 553 -15.15 -14.86 27.99
N CYS A 554 -15.32 -13.56 27.80
CA CYS A 554 -14.28 -12.55 27.94
C CYS A 554 -14.77 -11.39 28.80
N VAL A 555 -13.82 -10.64 29.38
CA VAL A 555 -14.07 -9.38 30.05
C VAL A 555 -13.23 -8.28 29.40
N ALA A 556 -13.79 -7.08 29.25
CA ALA A 556 -13.04 -5.93 28.80
C ALA A 556 -11.99 -5.55 29.85
N ALA A 557 -10.74 -5.34 29.43
CA ALA A 557 -9.62 -5.04 30.32
C ALA A 557 -9.34 -3.52 30.44
N SER A 558 -10.23 -2.68 29.91
CA SER A 558 -10.10 -1.23 29.92
C SER A 558 -11.36 -0.57 30.49
N PRO A 559 -11.24 0.32 31.51
CA PRO A 559 -12.37 1.12 32.02
C PRO A 559 -13.01 2.00 30.95
N ALA A 560 -12.23 2.40 29.93
CA ALA A 560 -12.74 3.23 28.86
C ALA A 560 -13.81 2.51 28.02
N ALA A 561 -13.85 1.17 28.05
CA ALA A 561 -14.88 0.37 27.38
C ALA A 561 -16.28 0.72 27.91
N TRP A 562 -16.44 0.87 29.23
CA TRP A 562 -17.72 1.27 29.81
C TRP A 562 -18.23 2.58 29.22
N ASN A 563 -17.35 3.60 29.20
CA ASN A 563 -17.70 4.92 28.66
C ASN A 563 -18.01 4.86 27.16
N ALA A 564 -17.18 4.19 26.37
CA ALA A 564 -17.38 4.09 24.91
C ALA A 564 -18.70 3.40 24.54
N TYR A 565 -19.05 2.31 25.22
CA TYR A 565 -20.33 1.63 24.99
C TYR A 565 -21.52 2.41 25.55
N ALA A 566 -21.38 3.13 26.67
CA ALA A 566 -22.43 4.03 27.17
C ALA A 566 -22.72 5.18 26.18
N ILE A 567 -21.67 5.76 25.58
CA ILE A 567 -21.79 6.76 24.50
C ILE A 567 -22.55 6.18 23.31
N LEU A 568 -22.18 4.98 22.83
CA LEU A 568 -22.86 4.31 21.71
C LEU A 568 -24.30 3.88 22.04
N ALA A 569 -24.60 3.69 23.33
CA ALA A 569 -25.95 3.43 23.81
C ALA A 569 -26.77 4.72 23.95
N ASP A 570 -26.15 5.91 23.87
CA ASP A 570 -26.76 7.20 24.20
C ASP A 570 -27.40 7.16 25.60
N LEU A 571 -26.62 6.73 26.59
CA LEU A 571 -27.04 6.62 27.99
C LEU A 571 -26.03 7.28 28.93
N PRO A 572 -26.49 7.92 30.03
CA PRO A 572 -25.64 8.28 31.16
C PRO A 572 -24.88 7.06 31.70
N LEU A 573 -23.67 7.28 32.25
CA LEU A 573 -22.80 6.20 32.72
C LEU A 573 -23.42 5.36 33.84
N ASP A 574 -24.26 5.97 34.68
CA ASP A 574 -24.98 5.34 35.78
C ASP A 574 -26.23 4.57 35.32
N GLU A 575 -26.72 4.83 34.12
CA GLU A 575 -27.87 4.15 33.52
C GLU A 575 -27.47 3.09 32.47
N ALA A 576 -26.18 2.97 32.15
CA ALA A 576 -25.70 2.08 31.09
C ALA A 576 -25.72 0.58 31.47
N ALA A 577 -25.85 0.25 32.76
CA ALA A 577 -25.87 -1.13 33.24
C ALA A 577 -27.06 -1.92 32.68
N GLY A 578 -26.81 -3.13 32.17
CA GLY A 578 -27.81 -3.95 31.50
C GLY A 578 -27.95 -3.69 30.00
N THR A 579 -27.15 -2.78 29.43
CA THR A 579 -27.08 -2.59 27.97
C THR A 579 -26.36 -3.77 27.33
N ALA A 580 -26.85 -4.25 26.19
CA ALA A 580 -26.20 -5.29 25.41
C ALA A 580 -26.02 -4.89 23.94
N PHE A 581 -24.89 -5.28 23.33
CA PHE A 581 -24.60 -5.05 21.92
C PHE A 581 -24.33 -6.36 21.19
N LEU A 582 -24.78 -6.44 19.94
CA LEU A 582 -24.39 -7.51 19.01
C LEU A 582 -23.33 -7.01 18.04
N ILE A 583 -22.22 -7.73 17.97
CA ILE A 583 -21.12 -7.52 17.03
C ILE A 583 -21.05 -8.71 16.08
N ASP A 584 -20.97 -8.44 14.78
CA ASP A 584 -20.84 -9.49 13.78
C ASP A 584 -19.39 -10.02 13.65
N PRO A 585 -19.19 -11.14 12.92
CA PRO A 585 -17.85 -11.70 12.71
C PRO A 585 -16.80 -10.76 12.12
N ASN A 586 -17.18 -9.65 11.49
CA ASN A 586 -16.26 -8.68 10.89
C ASN A 586 -16.01 -7.47 11.81
N GLY A 587 -16.53 -7.49 13.05
CA GLY A 587 -16.27 -6.46 14.06
C GLY A 587 -17.23 -5.27 14.03
N TRP A 588 -18.35 -5.36 13.29
CA TRP A 588 -19.32 -4.27 13.18
C TRP A 588 -20.46 -4.39 14.19
N LEU A 589 -20.86 -3.27 14.78
CA LEU A 589 -22.06 -3.17 15.61
C LEU A 589 -23.31 -3.39 14.75
N ARG A 590 -24.21 -4.24 15.23
CA ARG A 590 -25.43 -4.62 14.50
C ARG A 590 -26.69 -4.17 15.19
N ALA A 591 -26.72 -4.24 16.51
CA ALA A 591 -27.88 -3.86 17.28
C ALA A 591 -27.54 -3.65 18.75
N VAL A 592 -28.40 -2.91 19.43
CA VAL A 592 -28.25 -2.53 20.84
C VAL A 592 -29.56 -2.81 21.58
N ARG A 593 -29.48 -3.42 22.76
CA ARG A 593 -30.56 -3.53 23.73
C ARG A 593 -30.26 -2.60 24.89
N ARG A 594 -31.05 -1.54 25.06
CA ARG A 594 -30.97 -0.64 26.23
C ARG A 594 -31.74 -1.23 27.41
N PRO A 595 -31.40 -0.87 28.66
CA PRO A 595 -32.11 -1.31 29.84
C PRO A 595 -33.59 -0.93 29.77
N GLY A 596 -34.49 -1.88 30.04
CA GLY A 596 -35.94 -1.64 30.01
C GLY A 596 -36.55 -1.40 28.62
N ALA A 597 -35.76 -1.41 27.54
CA ALA A 597 -36.28 -1.20 26.19
C ALA A 597 -37.01 -2.44 25.67
N THR A 598 -38.20 -2.23 25.07
CA THR A 598 -39.03 -3.31 24.51
C THR A 598 -38.65 -3.69 23.08
N GLY A 599 -37.59 -3.14 22.49
CA GLY A 599 -37.33 -3.16 21.04
C GLY A 599 -36.30 -4.16 20.53
N ALA A 600 -35.26 -4.46 21.31
CA ALA A 600 -34.23 -5.44 20.97
C ALA A 600 -34.57 -6.81 21.55
N TRP A 601 -34.12 -7.89 20.90
CA TRP A 601 -34.38 -9.32 21.20
C TRP A 601 -34.98 -9.57 22.61
N ARG A 602 -36.25 -10.00 22.66
CA ARG A 602 -37.04 -10.05 23.91
C ARG A 602 -36.92 -11.38 24.65
N SER A 603 -36.40 -12.39 23.98
CA SER A 603 -36.24 -13.74 24.49
C SER A 603 -34.89 -14.33 24.09
N PRO A 604 -34.41 -15.37 24.77
CA PRO A 604 -33.20 -16.09 24.37
C PRO A 604 -33.26 -16.62 22.93
N ASP A 605 -34.45 -17.04 22.48
CA ASP A 605 -34.65 -17.51 21.11
C ASP A 605 -34.49 -16.38 20.08
N ASP A 606 -35.00 -15.17 20.39
CA ASP A 606 -34.82 -13.98 19.55
C ASP A 606 -33.35 -13.57 19.47
N LEU A 607 -32.63 -13.64 20.60
CA LEU A 607 -31.20 -13.34 20.67
C LEU A 607 -30.40 -14.34 19.83
N LEU A 608 -30.69 -15.63 19.95
CA LEU A 608 -30.06 -16.67 19.15
C LEU A 608 -30.36 -16.50 17.65
N ALA A 609 -31.59 -16.14 17.30
CA ALA A 609 -31.96 -15.84 15.92
C ALA A 609 -31.19 -14.62 15.37
N ALA A 610 -31.06 -13.55 16.15
CA ALA A 610 -30.28 -12.37 15.79
C ALA A 610 -28.80 -12.70 15.59
N ILE A 611 -28.20 -13.48 16.50
CA ILE A 611 -26.81 -13.95 16.41
C ILE A 611 -26.58 -14.78 15.14
N ARG A 612 -27.47 -15.73 14.84
CA ARG A 612 -27.38 -16.50 13.60
C ARG A 612 -27.53 -15.63 12.36
N GLY A 613 -28.38 -14.61 12.42
CA GLY A 613 -28.55 -13.62 11.35
C GLY A 613 -27.24 -12.87 11.04
N ILE A 614 -26.58 -12.32 12.05
CA ILE A 614 -25.33 -11.55 11.85
C ILE A 614 -24.14 -12.45 11.47
N ARG A 615 -24.14 -13.73 11.87
CA ARG A 615 -23.13 -14.70 11.46
C ARG A 615 -23.26 -15.12 10.00
N THR A 616 -24.49 -15.28 9.53
CA THR A 616 -24.77 -15.70 8.14
C THR A 616 -24.67 -14.54 7.16
N HIS A 617 -24.92 -13.31 7.63
CA HIS A 617 -24.86 -12.09 6.84
C HIS A 617 -24.02 -11.02 7.56
N PRO A 618 -22.69 -11.22 7.69
CA PRO A 618 -21.81 -10.21 8.26
C PRO A 618 -21.71 -9.02 7.30
N ILE A 619 -21.54 -7.80 7.84
CA ILE A 619 -21.26 -6.62 7.03
C ILE A 619 -19.87 -6.80 6.42
N GLU A 620 -19.79 -6.82 5.09
CA GLU A 620 -18.50 -7.02 4.40
C GLU A 620 -17.50 -5.93 4.76
N GLN A 621 -16.30 -6.35 5.14
CA GLN A 621 -15.17 -5.46 5.34
C GLN A 621 -14.71 -4.96 3.97
N ARG A 622 -15.09 -3.74 3.59
CA ARG A 622 -14.62 -3.15 2.32
C ARG A 622 -13.11 -2.99 2.35
N SER A 623 -12.41 -3.84 1.61
CA SER A 623 -10.96 -3.82 1.48
C SER A 623 -10.52 -2.66 0.58
N GLY A 624 -10.05 -1.59 1.20
CA GLY A 624 -9.28 -0.54 0.52
C GLY A 624 -10.11 0.56 -0.16
N ALA A 625 -9.96 1.77 0.35
CA ALA A 625 -10.06 3.05 -0.37
C ALA A 625 -11.05 3.10 -1.55
N SER A 626 -12.34 3.10 -1.25
CA SER A 626 -13.29 4.01 -1.89
C SER A 626 -14.56 4.03 -1.06
N HIS A 627 -15.00 5.21 -0.67
CA HIS A 627 -16.36 5.40 -0.17
C HIS A 627 -17.33 5.06 -1.31
N GLU A 628 -17.69 3.79 -1.46
CA GLU A 628 -18.91 3.42 -2.14
C GLU A 628 -20.08 3.85 -1.24
N HIS A 629 -20.54 5.09 -1.36
CA HIS A 629 -21.74 5.51 -0.65
C HIS A 629 -22.91 4.60 -1.09
N HIS A 630 -23.40 3.71 -0.24
CA HIS A 630 -24.70 3.08 -0.46
C HIS A 630 -25.69 3.86 0.40
N HIS A 631 -26.35 4.85 -0.20
CA HIS A 631 -27.68 5.30 0.18
C HIS A 631 -28.40 5.67 -1.12
#